data_AF-A0A0C3CGM3-F1
#
_entry.id   AF-A0A0C3CGM3-F1
#
_cell.length_a   1.000
_cell.length_b   1.000
_cell.length_c   1.000
_cell.angle_alpha   90.00
_cell.angle_beta   90.00
_cell.angle_gamma   90.00
#
_symmetry.space_group_name_H-M   'P 1'
#
loop_
_entity.id
_entity.type
_entity.pdbx_description
1 polymer ?
#
loop_
_entity_poly.entity_id
_entity_poly.type
_entity_poly.pdbx_seq_one_letter_code
_entity_poly.pdbx_strand_id
1 'polypeptide(L)'
;MASADTITLSEFKEVLDRYPALIQGLSKPAGAGGKTLEDLDKFRYIDAPSRFSKNTGDTPMVLADIQMLVDWKLRHGTFRPTLPKQVASNSEETVKEAITAAFAHYASNPSDIAKVLELLTKPLKGIGPATGSLILAVYDPDNVTFFSDEAYRWLVKGGEKAKILYKSSEFEELFSKAKELQNRLEVSPIDIEKVAYVIIRETEPPKSKPDTPSGRGRGRPRLPESEKKTKKPAIPGRGRGRPKGSTTVSLKTPTSEPRKRGRPSGSAKVKKMEEMAEKAEVNDPESPSAKRAKI
;
A
#
# COMPACT_ATOMS: atom_id res chain seq x y z
N MET A 1 1.32 12.60 -27.17
CA MET A 1 1.31 12.60 -25.68
C MET A 1 2.28 13.68 -25.24
N ALA A 2 1.86 14.66 -24.46
CA ALA A 2 2.77 15.70 -23.97
C ALA A 2 3.78 15.07 -22.99
N SER A 3 5.08 15.23 -23.27
CA SER A 3 6.15 14.72 -22.39
C SER A 3 6.29 15.61 -21.16
N ALA A 4 6.46 15.02 -19.98
CA ALA A 4 6.67 15.75 -18.73
C ALA A 4 7.91 16.66 -18.76
N ASP A 5 8.94 16.30 -19.50
CA ASP A 5 10.20 17.05 -19.55
C ASP A 5 10.08 18.32 -20.41
N THR A 6 9.22 18.31 -21.42
CA THR A 6 9.13 19.38 -22.43
C THR A 6 7.81 20.15 -22.40
N ILE A 7 6.80 19.68 -21.66
CA ILE A 7 5.50 20.36 -21.58
C ILE A 7 5.67 21.79 -21.05
N THR A 8 5.05 22.73 -21.75
CA THR A 8 5.00 24.16 -21.38
C THR A 8 3.90 24.41 -20.36
N LEU A 9 3.95 25.57 -19.68
CA LEU A 9 2.90 25.96 -18.74
C LEU A 9 1.52 26.12 -19.42
N SER A 10 1.48 26.59 -20.67
CA SER A 10 0.23 26.73 -21.43
C SER A 10 -0.40 25.36 -21.71
N GLU A 11 0.38 24.44 -22.28
CA GLU A 11 -0.07 23.08 -22.55
C GLU A 11 -0.48 22.36 -21.26
N PHE A 12 0.25 22.57 -20.16
CA PHE A 12 -0.09 22.01 -18.85
C PHE A 12 -1.48 22.47 -18.38
N LYS A 13 -1.77 23.78 -18.49
CA LYS A 13 -3.08 24.34 -18.11
C LYS A 13 -4.20 23.84 -19.02
N GLU A 14 -3.99 23.78 -20.33
CA GLU A 14 -4.97 23.21 -21.28
C GLU A 14 -5.30 21.75 -20.98
N VAL A 15 -4.31 20.96 -20.56
CA VAL A 15 -4.54 19.59 -20.12
C VAL A 15 -5.32 19.55 -18.81
N LEU A 16 -4.94 20.39 -17.83
CA LEU A 16 -5.59 20.47 -16.53
C LEU A 16 -7.08 20.82 -16.65
N ASP A 17 -7.43 21.75 -17.54
CA ASP A 17 -8.81 22.21 -17.76
C ASP A 17 -9.75 21.11 -18.27
N ARG A 18 -9.21 20.01 -18.82
CA ARG A 18 -9.98 18.85 -19.28
C ARG A 18 -10.30 17.87 -18.16
N TYR A 19 -9.65 17.98 -17.00
CA TYR A 19 -9.82 17.07 -15.87
C TYR A 19 -11.28 16.98 -15.36
N PRO A 20 -12.01 18.10 -15.13
CA PRO A 20 -13.38 18.03 -14.62
C PRO A 20 -14.32 17.26 -15.57
N ALA A 21 -14.25 17.53 -16.87
CA ALA A 21 -15.06 16.85 -17.88
C ALA A 21 -14.73 15.35 -17.96
N LEU A 22 -13.44 14.98 -17.80
CA LEU A 22 -13.01 13.59 -17.75
C LEU A 22 -13.61 12.86 -16.53
N ILE A 23 -13.54 13.46 -15.33
CA ILE A 23 -14.11 12.88 -14.11
C ILE A 23 -15.63 12.74 -14.21
N GLN A 24 -16.31 13.74 -14.78
CA GLN A 24 -17.75 13.67 -15.01
C GLN A 24 -18.12 12.52 -15.97
N GLY A 25 -17.37 12.34 -17.06
CA GLY A 25 -17.57 11.25 -18.01
C GLY A 25 -17.31 9.85 -17.44
N LEU A 26 -16.46 9.74 -16.41
CA LEU A 26 -16.15 8.50 -15.71
C LEU A 26 -17.06 8.23 -14.50
N SER A 27 -17.79 9.24 -14.03
CA SER A 27 -18.66 9.17 -12.86
C SER A 27 -19.93 8.39 -13.16
N LYS A 28 -19.85 7.06 -13.01
CA LYS A 28 -21.02 6.18 -12.95
C LYS A 28 -21.52 6.10 -11.50
N PRO A 29 -22.84 6.16 -11.26
CA PRO A 29 -23.39 5.96 -9.94
C PRO A 29 -23.05 4.55 -9.43
N ALA A 30 -22.54 4.48 -8.20
CA ALA A 30 -22.15 3.22 -7.58
C ALA A 30 -23.36 2.54 -6.95
N GLY A 31 -24.21 1.93 -7.79
CA GLY A 31 -25.45 1.32 -7.33
C GLY A 31 -26.34 2.30 -6.55
N ALA A 32 -27.34 1.78 -5.83
CA ALA A 32 -28.24 2.61 -5.04
C ALA A 32 -27.51 3.12 -3.78
N GLY A 33 -27.23 4.43 -3.73
CA GLY A 33 -26.72 5.13 -2.54
C GLY A 33 -25.20 5.20 -2.38
N GLY A 34 -24.41 4.66 -3.32
CA GLY A 34 -22.95 4.78 -3.28
C GLY A 34 -22.45 6.10 -3.85
N LYS A 35 -21.35 6.63 -3.29
CA LYS A 35 -20.67 7.84 -3.79
C LYS A 35 -20.20 7.65 -5.24
N THR A 36 -20.38 8.70 -6.03
CA THR A 36 -19.85 8.78 -7.41
C THR A 36 -18.33 8.99 -7.39
N LEU A 37 -17.67 8.86 -8.53
CA LEU A 37 -16.25 9.21 -8.62
C LEU A 37 -16.05 10.71 -8.34
N GLU A 38 -16.93 11.57 -8.84
CA GLU A 38 -16.92 13.02 -8.59
C GLU A 38 -17.04 13.36 -7.09
N ASP A 39 -17.93 12.69 -6.35
CA ASP A 39 -18.03 12.89 -4.88
C ASP A 39 -16.74 12.51 -4.15
N LEU A 40 -16.13 11.41 -4.58
CA LEU A 40 -14.88 10.92 -4.00
C LEU A 40 -13.70 11.82 -4.39
N ASP A 41 -13.74 12.40 -5.58
CA ASP A 41 -12.72 13.31 -6.10
C ASP A 41 -12.75 14.65 -5.36
N LYS A 42 -13.96 15.19 -5.16
CA LYS A 42 -14.19 16.34 -4.29
C LYS A 42 -13.68 16.07 -2.88
N PHE A 43 -13.97 14.89 -2.33
CA PHE A 43 -13.45 14.53 -1.01
C PHE A 43 -11.92 14.52 -0.99
N ARG A 44 -11.26 13.88 -1.97
CA ARG A 44 -9.79 13.79 -2.04
C ARG A 44 -9.11 15.15 -2.12
N TYR A 45 -9.61 16.06 -2.95
CA TYR A 45 -8.91 17.30 -3.29
C TYR A 45 -9.40 18.54 -2.54
N ILE A 46 -10.60 18.50 -1.94
CA ILE A 46 -11.21 19.66 -1.28
C ILE A 46 -11.49 19.32 0.18
N ASP A 47 -12.39 18.37 0.44
CA ASP A 47 -12.91 18.16 1.80
C ASP A 47 -11.83 17.57 2.73
N ALA A 48 -11.06 16.58 2.28
CA ALA A 48 -10.04 15.92 3.08
C ALA A 48 -8.86 16.85 3.42
N PRO A 49 -8.24 17.60 2.47
CA PRO A 49 -7.22 18.58 2.83
C PRO A 49 -7.73 19.65 3.79
N SER A 50 -8.98 20.12 3.61
CA SER A 50 -9.56 21.12 4.51
C SER A 50 -9.64 20.62 5.96
N ARG A 51 -9.98 19.34 6.15
CA ARG A 51 -10.16 18.70 7.47
C ARG A 51 -8.87 18.20 8.11
N PHE A 52 -7.89 17.79 7.30
CA PHE A 52 -6.75 16.98 7.76
C PHE A 52 -5.37 17.52 7.39
N SER A 53 -5.26 18.57 6.57
CA SER A 53 -3.94 19.09 6.20
C SER A 53 -3.20 19.68 7.40
N LYS A 54 -1.87 19.72 7.33
CA LYS A 54 -1.02 20.35 8.35
C LYS A 54 -1.30 21.86 8.54
N ASN A 55 -1.89 22.50 7.52
CA ASN A 55 -2.11 23.95 7.49
C ASN A 55 -3.52 24.35 7.97
N THR A 56 -4.54 23.54 7.63
CA THR A 56 -5.95 23.88 7.90
C THR A 56 -6.67 22.85 8.77
N GLY A 57 -6.13 21.64 8.87
CA GLY A 57 -6.80 20.52 9.53
C GLY A 57 -6.82 20.67 11.04
N ASP A 58 -8.00 20.46 11.62
CA ASP A 58 -8.27 20.51 13.05
C ASP A 58 -8.80 19.18 13.60
N THR A 59 -9.03 18.20 12.72
CA THR A 59 -9.56 16.88 13.09
C THR A 59 -8.56 15.76 12.81
N PRO A 60 -8.46 14.74 13.68
CA PRO A 60 -7.69 13.55 13.37
C PRO A 60 -8.39 12.73 12.28
N MET A 61 -7.62 12.22 11.33
CA MET A 61 -8.13 11.31 10.29
C MET A 61 -8.43 9.92 10.90
N VAL A 62 -9.64 9.41 10.67
CA VAL A 62 -10.09 8.11 11.18
C VAL A 62 -10.13 7.05 10.08
N LEU A 63 -10.37 5.78 10.44
CA LEU A 63 -10.40 4.66 9.48
C LEU A 63 -11.40 4.89 8.34
N ALA A 64 -12.58 5.45 8.65
CA ALA A 64 -13.60 5.76 7.66
C ALA A 64 -13.11 6.74 6.57
N ASP A 65 -12.30 7.74 6.94
CA ASP A 65 -11.74 8.69 5.98
C ASP A 65 -10.71 8.00 5.07
N ILE A 66 -9.87 7.12 5.63
CA ILE A 66 -8.91 6.31 4.83
C ILE A 66 -9.65 5.39 3.87
N GLN A 67 -10.74 4.76 4.30
CA GLN A 67 -11.57 3.92 3.44
C GLN A 67 -12.14 4.71 2.26
N MET A 68 -12.57 5.95 2.47
CA MET A 68 -13.01 6.84 1.39
C MET A 68 -11.88 7.18 0.41
N LEU A 69 -10.67 7.50 0.91
CA LEU A 69 -9.51 7.74 0.06
C LEU A 69 -9.13 6.49 -0.76
N VAL A 70 -9.27 5.30 -0.17
CA VAL A 70 -9.02 4.03 -0.86
C VAL A 70 -10.10 3.75 -1.91
N ASP A 71 -11.38 4.02 -1.62
CA ASP A 71 -12.45 3.89 -2.62
C ASP A 71 -12.21 4.83 -3.80
N TRP A 72 -11.85 6.09 -3.53
CA TRP A 72 -11.42 7.05 -4.56
C TRP A 72 -10.29 6.46 -5.41
N LYS A 73 -9.18 6.06 -4.78
CA LYS A 73 -8.00 5.50 -5.47
C LYS A 73 -8.33 4.31 -6.36
N LEU A 74 -9.22 3.41 -5.90
CA LEU A 74 -9.57 2.19 -6.64
C LEU A 74 -10.47 2.43 -7.84
N ARG A 75 -11.25 3.52 -7.83
CA ARG A 75 -12.08 3.96 -8.96
C ARG A 75 -11.31 4.87 -9.90
N HIS A 76 -10.44 5.70 -9.33
CA HIS A 76 -9.58 6.63 -10.05
C HIS A 76 -8.51 5.88 -10.83
N GLY A 77 -7.83 4.90 -10.21
CA GLY A 77 -6.71 4.14 -10.79
C GLY A 77 -6.99 2.65 -11.02
N THR A 78 -6.04 1.80 -10.58
CA THR A 78 -6.10 0.34 -10.76
C THR A 78 -6.94 -0.33 -9.67
N PHE A 79 -8.01 -1.02 -10.07
CA PHE A 79 -8.90 -1.75 -9.17
C PHE A 79 -8.23 -2.98 -8.53
N ARG A 80 -8.31 -3.08 -7.19
CA ARG A 80 -7.74 -4.18 -6.39
C ARG A 80 -8.77 -4.67 -5.37
N PRO A 81 -9.51 -5.77 -5.65
CA PRO A 81 -10.71 -6.14 -4.89
C PRO A 81 -10.44 -6.52 -3.42
N THR A 82 -9.22 -6.95 -3.10
CA THR A 82 -8.85 -7.34 -1.73
C THR A 82 -8.52 -6.14 -0.84
N LEU A 83 -8.18 -4.99 -1.44
CA LEU A 83 -7.65 -3.83 -0.74
C LEU A 83 -8.65 -3.23 0.27
N PRO A 84 -9.93 -2.99 -0.09
CA PRO A 84 -10.90 -2.43 0.87
C PRO A 84 -11.06 -3.31 2.12
N LYS A 85 -11.11 -4.64 1.94
CA LYS A 85 -11.24 -5.58 3.05
C LYS A 85 -10.03 -5.57 3.97
N GLN A 86 -8.82 -5.42 3.43
CA GLN A 86 -7.60 -5.33 4.23
C GLN A 86 -7.60 -4.04 5.07
N VAL A 87 -7.93 -2.91 4.46
CA VAL A 87 -8.00 -1.61 5.16
C VAL A 87 -9.07 -1.64 6.24
N ALA A 88 -10.26 -2.18 5.94
CA ALA A 88 -11.34 -2.34 6.90
C ALA A 88 -11.04 -3.27 8.10
N SER A 89 -9.96 -4.06 8.03
CA SER A 89 -9.57 -4.97 9.12
C SER A 89 -8.64 -4.35 10.17
N ASN A 90 -8.26 -3.08 10.00
CA ASN A 90 -7.49 -2.34 11.00
C ASN A 90 -8.44 -1.82 12.11
N SER A 91 -7.92 -1.62 13.32
CA SER A 91 -8.64 -0.93 14.39
C SER A 91 -8.43 0.59 14.29
N GLU A 92 -9.39 1.36 14.81
CA GLU A 92 -9.26 2.84 14.90
C GLU A 92 -8.03 3.25 15.72
N GLU A 93 -7.72 2.51 16.78
CA GLU A 93 -6.54 2.75 17.62
C GLU A 93 -5.24 2.65 16.82
N THR A 94 -5.03 1.54 16.09
CA THR A 94 -3.81 1.36 15.28
C THR A 94 -3.71 2.39 14.16
N VAL A 95 -4.85 2.75 13.55
CA VAL A 95 -4.91 3.82 12.53
C VAL A 95 -4.46 5.16 13.11
N LYS A 96 -5.04 5.55 14.25
CA LYS A 96 -4.72 6.81 14.92
C LYS A 96 -3.25 6.88 15.33
N GLU A 97 -2.71 5.82 15.92
CA GLU A 97 -1.31 5.74 16.32
C GLU A 97 -0.37 5.88 15.13
N ALA A 98 -0.61 5.13 14.05
CA ALA A 98 0.21 5.14 12.86
C ALA A 98 0.21 6.51 12.16
N ILE A 99 -0.97 7.14 12.01
CA ILE A 99 -1.10 8.48 11.41
C ILE A 99 -0.40 9.52 12.28
N THR A 100 -0.64 9.50 13.59
CA THR A 100 -0.03 10.47 14.52
C THR A 100 1.49 10.37 14.49
N ALA A 101 2.03 9.15 14.54
CA ALA A 101 3.47 8.94 14.46
C ALA A 101 4.05 9.39 13.12
N ALA A 102 3.39 9.06 12.00
CA ALA A 102 3.82 9.45 10.66
C ALA A 102 3.83 10.97 10.47
N PHE A 103 2.77 11.66 10.90
CA PHE A 103 2.65 13.12 10.75
C PHE A 103 3.58 13.88 11.69
N ALA A 104 3.79 13.39 12.92
CA ALA A 104 4.78 13.95 13.82
C ALA A 104 6.21 13.80 13.24
N HIS A 105 6.54 12.63 12.70
CA HIS A 105 7.85 12.43 12.04
C HIS A 105 8.02 13.35 10.84
N TYR A 106 6.98 13.49 10.00
CA TYR A 106 7.01 14.38 8.83
C TYR A 106 7.18 15.85 9.22
N ALA A 107 6.50 16.31 10.28
CA ALA A 107 6.61 17.68 10.75
C ALA A 107 8.04 18.03 11.22
N SER A 108 8.74 17.07 11.84
CA SER A 108 10.14 17.26 12.26
C SER A 108 11.16 16.98 11.14
N ASN A 109 10.83 16.07 10.21
CA ASN A 109 11.75 15.57 9.18
C ASN A 109 11.05 15.51 7.81
N PRO A 110 10.71 16.65 7.19
CA PRO A 110 9.91 16.69 5.97
C PRO A 110 10.59 16.06 4.74
N SER A 111 11.92 15.89 4.78
CA SER A 111 12.68 15.20 3.73
C SER A 111 12.72 13.67 3.88
N ASP A 112 12.42 13.13 5.06
CA ASP A 112 12.50 11.68 5.34
C ASP A 112 11.15 10.98 5.03
N ILE A 113 10.73 11.06 3.76
CA ILE A 113 9.45 10.47 3.34
C ILE A 113 9.46 8.95 3.47
N ALA A 114 10.62 8.32 3.24
CA ALA A 114 10.77 6.87 3.37
C ALA A 114 10.33 6.38 4.76
N LYS A 115 10.74 7.09 5.82
CA LYS A 115 10.33 6.75 7.17
C LYS A 115 8.86 7.05 7.45
N VAL A 116 8.31 8.14 6.91
CA VAL A 116 6.87 8.45 7.02
C VAL A 116 6.03 7.33 6.39
N LEU A 117 6.40 6.88 5.19
CA LEU A 117 5.72 5.76 4.54
C LEU A 117 5.90 4.47 5.32
N GLU A 118 7.06 4.23 5.92
CA GLU A 118 7.28 3.07 6.79
C GLU A 118 6.33 3.06 7.99
N LEU A 119 6.16 4.21 8.65
CA LEU A 119 5.27 4.37 9.81
C LEU A 119 3.80 4.13 9.45
N LEU A 120 3.39 4.40 8.21
CA LEU A 120 2.05 4.09 7.72
C LEU A 120 1.90 2.62 7.27
N THR A 121 2.91 2.07 6.58
CA THR A 121 2.80 0.78 5.88
C THR A 121 3.08 -0.44 6.75
N LYS A 122 3.95 -0.33 7.76
CA LYS A 122 4.24 -1.44 8.67
C LYS A 122 3.07 -1.83 9.58
N PRO A 123 2.39 -0.89 10.27
CA PRO A 123 1.30 -1.25 11.18
C PRO A 123 -0.05 -1.48 10.49
N LEU A 124 -0.31 -0.85 9.33
CA LEU A 124 -1.64 -0.85 8.70
C LEU A 124 -1.77 -1.83 7.54
N LYS A 125 -2.69 -2.79 7.69
CA LYS A 125 -3.02 -3.75 6.64
C LYS A 125 -3.69 -3.05 5.45
N GLY A 126 -3.26 -3.40 4.24
CA GLY A 126 -3.80 -2.80 3.02
C GLY A 126 -3.28 -1.38 2.74
N ILE A 127 -2.32 -0.88 3.53
CA ILE A 127 -1.64 0.39 3.25
C ILE A 127 -0.23 0.07 2.78
N GLY A 128 0.00 0.25 1.47
CA GLY A 128 1.34 0.20 0.86
C GLY A 128 1.84 1.61 0.52
N PRO A 129 3.04 1.77 -0.09
CA PRO A 129 3.62 3.07 -0.41
C PRO A 129 2.68 4.00 -1.21
N ALA A 130 1.86 3.43 -2.10
CA ALA A 130 0.86 4.23 -2.81
C ALA A 130 -0.27 4.74 -1.91
N THR A 131 -0.79 3.96 -0.97
CA THR A 131 -1.84 4.45 -0.06
C THR A 131 -1.24 5.36 1.02
N GLY A 132 -0.02 5.09 1.47
CA GLY A 132 0.70 5.94 2.41
C GLY A 132 1.00 7.32 1.82
N SER A 133 1.48 7.40 0.57
CA SER A 133 1.69 8.67 -0.13
C SER A 133 0.37 9.40 -0.40
N LEU A 134 -0.74 8.69 -0.62
CA LEU A 134 -2.06 9.31 -0.72
C LEU A 134 -2.48 10.02 0.57
N ILE A 135 -2.29 9.35 1.72
CA ILE A 135 -2.57 9.93 3.05
C ILE A 135 -1.67 11.15 3.28
N LEU A 136 -0.38 11.04 2.94
CA LEU A 136 0.57 12.13 3.11
C LEU A 136 0.28 13.32 2.17
N ALA A 137 -0.19 13.07 0.93
CA ALA A 137 -0.61 14.09 -0.02
C ALA A 137 -1.94 14.77 0.35
N VAL A 138 -2.71 14.21 1.30
CA VAL A 138 -3.82 14.92 1.95
C VAL A 138 -3.30 15.79 3.09
N TYR A 139 -2.31 15.30 3.83
CA TYR A 139 -1.70 16.04 4.94
C TYR A 139 -0.88 17.26 4.47
N ASP A 140 -0.15 17.14 3.38
CA ASP A 140 0.64 18.23 2.78
C ASP A 140 0.40 18.35 1.27
N PRO A 141 -0.76 18.89 0.86
CA PRO A 141 -1.17 18.96 -0.54
C PRO A 141 -0.26 19.87 -1.39
N ASP A 142 0.43 20.81 -0.76
CA ASP A 142 1.29 21.79 -1.44
C ASP A 142 2.66 21.21 -1.79
N ASN A 143 3.10 20.17 -1.06
CA ASN A 143 4.44 19.63 -1.19
C ASN A 143 4.52 18.16 -1.58
N VAL A 144 3.47 17.37 -1.38
CA VAL A 144 3.52 15.91 -1.56
C VAL A 144 2.63 15.45 -2.70
N THR A 145 3.25 14.79 -3.67
CA THR A 145 2.55 14.13 -4.78
C THR A 145 2.14 12.71 -4.38
N PHE A 146 0.90 12.34 -4.69
CA PHE A 146 0.40 10.98 -4.57
C PHE A 146 1.06 10.04 -5.59
N PHE A 147 1.46 8.84 -5.14
CA PHE A 147 1.96 7.78 -6.00
C PHE A 147 0.83 7.07 -6.76
N SER A 148 0.28 7.74 -7.78
CA SER A 148 -0.62 7.14 -8.75
C SER A 148 0.14 6.41 -9.86
N ASP A 149 -0.53 5.44 -10.49
CA ASP A 149 0.04 4.73 -11.64
C ASP A 149 0.25 5.70 -12.81
N GLU A 150 -0.67 6.65 -12.99
CA GLU A 150 -0.66 7.67 -14.03
C GLU A 150 0.50 8.66 -13.84
N ALA A 151 0.71 9.18 -12.62
CA ALA A 151 1.83 10.08 -12.32
C ALA A 151 3.17 9.38 -12.52
N TYR A 152 3.32 8.14 -12.03
CA TYR A 152 4.54 7.37 -12.24
C TYR A 152 4.81 7.11 -13.72
N ARG A 153 3.79 6.69 -14.47
CA ARG A 153 3.95 6.44 -15.91
C ARG A 153 4.35 7.70 -16.66
N TRP A 154 3.67 8.82 -16.40
CA TRP A 154 3.94 10.06 -17.11
C TRP A 154 5.30 10.66 -16.76
N LEU A 155 5.60 10.84 -15.48
CA LEU A 155 6.79 11.55 -15.00
C LEU A 155 8.07 10.71 -15.08
N VAL A 156 7.95 9.38 -14.89
CA VAL A 156 9.12 8.50 -14.75
C VAL A 156 9.32 7.59 -15.97
N LYS A 157 8.22 7.16 -16.61
CA LYS A 157 8.27 6.18 -17.71
C LYS A 157 7.89 6.77 -19.07
N GLY A 158 7.86 8.10 -19.21
CA GLY A 158 7.56 8.77 -20.48
C GLY A 158 6.17 8.46 -21.05
N GLY A 159 5.23 8.05 -20.21
CA GLY A 159 3.86 7.66 -20.56
C GLY A 159 3.66 6.18 -20.88
N GLU A 160 4.73 5.40 -20.95
CA GLU A 160 4.66 3.98 -21.31
C GLU A 160 3.93 3.13 -20.25
N LYS A 161 3.39 1.98 -20.69
CA LYS A 161 2.83 0.98 -19.78
C LYS A 161 3.98 0.20 -19.14
N ALA A 162 4.33 0.55 -17.92
CA ALA A 162 5.34 -0.16 -17.14
C ALA A 162 4.71 -0.94 -15.98
N LYS A 163 5.39 -2.02 -15.57
CA LYS A 163 5.05 -2.74 -14.33
C LYS A 163 5.53 -1.92 -13.13
N ILE A 164 4.59 -1.47 -12.31
CA ILE A 164 4.86 -0.71 -11.09
C ILE A 164 4.91 -1.70 -9.91
N LEU A 165 5.99 -1.66 -9.14
CA LEU A 165 6.20 -2.58 -8.01
C LEU A 165 5.69 -2.01 -6.67
N TYR A 166 5.38 -0.72 -6.63
CA TYR A 166 4.98 0.04 -5.45
C TYR A 166 6.00 -0.02 -4.32
N LYS A 167 7.29 0.14 -4.67
CA LYS A 167 8.39 0.24 -3.70
C LYS A 167 8.62 1.68 -3.26
N SER A 168 9.20 1.88 -2.07
CA SER A 168 9.59 3.22 -1.60
C SER A 168 10.57 3.91 -2.55
N SER A 169 11.50 3.17 -3.17
CA SER A 169 12.43 3.73 -4.15
C SER A 169 11.77 4.24 -5.42
N GLU A 170 10.68 3.59 -5.89
CA GLU A 170 9.90 4.10 -7.03
C GLU A 170 9.12 5.36 -6.65
N PHE A 171 8.67 5.45 -5.39
CA PHE A 171 8.05 6.66 -4.90
C PHE A 171 9.05 7.82 -4.80
N GLU A 172 10.27 7.59 -4.32
CA GLU A 172 11.33 8.61 -4.27
C GLU A 172 11.67 9.15 -5.67
N GLU A 173 11.77 8.26 -6.66
CA GLU A 173 11.97 8.62 -8.06
C GLU A 173 10.83 9.51 -8.59
N LEU A 174 9.57 9.11 -8.33
CA LEU A 174 8.39 9.92 -8.67
C LEU A 174 8.39 11.27 -7.98
N PHE A 175 8.66 11.29 -6.67
CA PHE A 175 8.66 12.49 -5.86
C PHE A 175 9.71 13.49 -6.33
N SER A 176 10.92 13.02 -6.66
CA SER A 176 11.98 13.86 -7.26
C SER A 176 11.52 14.45 -8.59
N LYS A 177 10.97 13.63 -9.49
CA LYS A 177 10.49 14.10 -10.81
C LYS A 177 9.32 15.07 -10.71
N ALA A 178 8.40 14.85 -9.77
CA ALA A 178 7.30 15.77 -9.50
C ALA A 178 7.82 17.11 -8.94
N LYS A 179 8.84 17.08 -8.06
CA LYS A 179 9.47 18.31 -7.55
C LYS A 179 10.21 19.10 -8.64
N GLU A 180 10.92 18.41 -9.54
CA GLU A 180 11.54 19.05 -10.71
C GLU A 180 10.49 19.78 -11.57
N LEU A 181 9.36 19.12 -11.86
CA LEU A 181 8.27 19.71 -12.64
C LEU A 181 7.58 20.86 -11.91
N GLN A 182 7.29 20.68 -10.61
CA GLN A 182 6.71 21.71 -9.75
C GLN A 182 7.56 22.98 -9.78
N ASN A 183 8.87 22.86 -9.64
CA ASN A 183 9.78 24.01 -9.66
C ASN A 183 9.91 24.63 -11.05
N ARG A 184 9.89 23.83 -12.12
CA ARG A 184 10.02 24.30 -13.50
C ARG A 184 8.80 25.09 -13.98
N LEU A 185 7.60 24.66 -13.59
CA LEU A 185 6.33 25.24 -14.06
C LEU A 185 5.60 26.08 -13.01
N GLU A 186 6.06 26.09 -11.75
CA GLU A 186 5.40 26.74 -10.61
C GLU A 186 3.95 26.25 -10.40
N VAL A 187 3.75 24.93 -10.46
CA VAL A 187 2.44 24.26 -10.35
C VAL A 187 2.33 23.42 -9.08
N SER A 188 1.10 23.16 -8.61
CA SER A 188 0.90 22.35 -7.41
C SER A 188 1.07 20.84 -7.67
N PRO A 189 1.43 20.04 -6.64
CA PRO A 189 1.44 18.58 -6.74
C PRO A 189 0.09 18.00 -7.17
N ILE A 190 -1.01 18.61 -6.71
CA ILE A 190 -2.38 18.22 -7.08
C ILE A 190 -2.60 18.42 -8.59
N ASP A 191 -2.16 19.54 -9.16
CA ASP A 191 -2.32 19.77 -10.60
C ASP A 191 -1.47 18.80 -11.41
N ILE A 192 -0.27 18.47 -10.94
CA ILE A 192 0.57 17.43 -11.56
C ILE A 192 -0.15 16.08 -11.58
N GLU A 193 -0.78 15.68 -10.46
CA GLU A 193 -1.57 14.45 -10.39
C GLU A 193 -2.70 14.43 -11.42
N LYS A 194 -3.44 15.55 -11.53
CA LYS A 194 -4.57 15.71 -12.45
C LYS A 194 -4.14 15.69 -13.92
N VAL A 195 -3.07 16.43 -14.25
CA VAL A 195 -2.50 16.46 -15.60
C VAL A 195 -2.01 15.08 -16.02
N ALA A 196 -1.26 14.40 -15.13
CA ALA A 196 -0.81 13.03 -15.38
C ALA A 196 -1.98 12.10 -15.67
N TYR A 197 -3.05 12.24 -14.88
CA TYR A 197 -4.26 11.45 -15.04
C TYR A 197 -4.90 11.66 -16.42
N VAL A 198 -5.11 12.91 -16.84
CA VAL A 198 -5.70 13.24 -18.15
C VAL A 198 -4.83 12.68 -19.27
N ILE A 199 -3.53 12.96 -19.26
CA ILE A 199 -2.60 12.53 -20.31
C ILE A 199 -2.61 11.01 -20.48
N ILE A 200 -2.56 10.27 -19.37
CA ILE A 200 -2.54 8.81 -19.43
C ILE A 200 -3.90 8.25 -19.82
N ARG A 201 -5.01 8.81 -19.33
CA ARG A 201 -6.36 8.33 -19.65
C ARG A 201 -6.75 8.56 -21.11
N GLU A 202 -6.41 9.72 -21.67
CA GLU A 202 -6.71 10.05 -23.07
C GLU A 202 -5.88 9.27 -24.08
N THR A 203 -4.70 8.80 -23.66
CA THR A 203 -3.83 7.97 -24.52
C THR A 203 -4.11 6.49 -24.40
N GLU A 204 -4.85 6.05 -23.40
CA GLU A 204 -5.27 4.67 -23.29
C GLU A 204 -6.42 4.38 -24.27
N PRO A 205 -6.36 3.27 -25.04
CA PRO A 205 -7.51 2.83 -25.80
C PRO A 205 -8.68 2.56 -24.83
N PRO A 206 -9.93 2.87 -25.22
CA PRO A 206 -11.08 2.63 -24.38
C PRO A 206 -11.07 1.17 -23.93
N LYS A 207 -11.21 0.93 -22.62
CA LYS A 207 -11.30 -0.43 -22.07
C LYS A 207 -12.44 -1.12 -22.81
N SER A 208 -12.12 -2.08 -23.68
CA SER A 208 -13.12 -2.98 -24.25
C SER A 208 -13.90 -3.58 -23.08
N LYS A 209 -15.23 -3.64 -23.21
CA LYS A 209 -16.08 -4.30 -22.21
C LYS A 209 -15.45 -5.67 -21.91
N PRO A 210 -15.45 -6.13 -20.64
CA PRO A 210 -15.06 -7.51 -20.38
C PRO A 210 -15.87 -8.38 -21.33
N ASP A 211 -15.17 -9.22 -22.11
CA ASP A 211 -15.80 -10.17 -23.01
C ASP A 211 -16.97 -10.78 -22.25
N THR A 212 -18.17 -10.71 -22.85
CA THR A 212 -19.33 -11.49 -22.42
C THR A 212 -18.82 -12.85 -21.97
N PRO A 213 -19.19 -13.34 -20.77
CA PRO A 213 -18.63 -14.58 -20.24
C PRO A 213 -18.81 -15.63 -21.33
N SER A 214 -17.70 -16.07 -21.96
CA SER A 214 -17.82 -17.08 -22.98
C SER A 214 -18.49 -18.25 -22.26
N GLY A 215 -19.69 -18.63 -22.69
CA GLY A 215 -20.45 -19.75 -22.14
C GLY A 215 -19.78 -21.10 -22.36
N ARG A 216 -18.45 -21.15 -22.39
CA ARG A 216 -17.66 -22.38 -22.34
C ARG A 216 -17.72 -22.89 -20.91
N GLY A 217 -18.70 -23.75 -20.67
CA GLY A 217 -18.83 -24.53 -19.45
C GLY A 217 -17.49 -25.12 -19.05
N ARG A 218 -17.14 -24.98 -17.77
CA ARG A 218 -16.03 -25.72 -17.17
C ARG A 218 -16.37 -27.21 -17.16
N GLY A 219 -16.00 -27.90 -18.24
CA GLY A 219 -16.10 -29.34 -18.36
C GLY A 219 -15.04 -29.82 -19.31
N ARG A 220 -14.05 -30.54 -18.80
CA ARG A 220 -13.14 -31.35 -19.63
C ARG A 220 -14.02 -32.32 -20.42
N PRO A 221 -13.86 -32.49 -21.75
CA PRO A 221 -14.63 -33.48 -22.50
C PRO A 221 -14.49 -34.86 -21.84
N ARG A 222 -15.61 -35.59 -21.71
CA ARG A 222 -15.56 -36.98 -21.23
C ARG A 222 -14.69 -37.80 -22.18
N LEU A 223 -13.66 -38.44 -21.63
CA LEU A 223 -12.84 -39.40 -22.36
C LEU A 223 -13.72 -40.56 -22.88
N PRO A 224 -13.44 -41.10 -24.07
CA PRO A 224 -14.09 -42.29 -24.59
C PRO A 224 -13.98 -43.45 -23.60
N GLU A 225 -14.99 -44.31 -23.57
CA GLU A 225 -15.16 -45.37 -22.58
C GLU A 225 -13.99 -46.38 -22.57
N SER A 226 -13.24 -46.46 -23.67
CA SER A 226 -12.05 -47.30 -23.86
C SER A 226 -10.81 -46.87 -23.08
N GLU A 227 -10.75 -45.64 -22.55
CA GLU A 227 -9.60 -45.14 -21.77
C GLU A 227 -9.85 -45.08 -20.25
N LYS A 228 -11.00 -45.54 -19.76
CA LYS A 228 -11.25 -45.67 -18.32
C LYS A 228 -10.46 -46.86 -17.76
N LYS A 229 -9.37 -46.58 -17.03
CA LYS A 229 -8.70 -47.60 -16.19
C LYS A 229 -9.69 -48.20 -15.17
N THR A 230 -9.75 -49.52 -15.11
CA THR A 230 -10.55 -50.30 -14.16
C THR A 230 -10.12 -50.00 -12.72
N LYS A 231 -11.07 -49.59 -11.87
CA LYS A 231 -10.85 -49.41 -10.43
C LYS A 231 -10.58 -50.76 -9.78
N LYS A 232 -9.45 -50.91 -9.07
CA LYS A 232 -9.22 -52.05 -8.17
C LYS A 232 -10.22 -51.98 -6.99
N PRO A 233 -10.75 -53.12 -6.50
CA PRO A 233 -11.67 -53.14 -5.38
C PRO A 233 -11.00 -52.63 -4.10
N ALA A 234 -11.71 -51.78 -3.36
CA ALA A 234 -11.26 -51.25 -2.09
C ALA A 234 -11.53 -52.26 -0.97
N ILE A 235 -10.47 -52.67 -0.24
CA ILE A 235 -10.60 -53.46 1.00
C ILE A 235 -11.01 -52.49 2.12
N PRO A 236 -12.09 -52.76 2.87
CA PRO A 236 -12.52 -51.88 3.96
C PRO A 236 -11.51 -51.90 5.12
N GLY A 237 -11.16 -50.73 5.67
CA GLY A 237 -10.46 -50.64 6.96
C GLY A 237 -9.12 -49.88 7.00
N ARG A 238 -8.60 -49.35 5.89
CA ARG A 238 -7.33 -48.58 5.91
C ARG A 238 -7.59 -47.07 5.98
N GLY A 239 -7.42 -46.50 7.16
CA GLY A 239 -7.48 -45.05 7.40
C GLY A 239 -6.57 -44.26 6.46
N ARG A 240 -6.99 -43.04 6.09
CA ARG A 240 -6.27 -42.14 5.19
C ARG A 240 -4.97 -41.65 5.83
N GLY A 241 -3.90 -42.44 5.68
CA GLY A 241 -2.52 -42.05 5.98
C GLY A 241 -1.72 -41.80 4.69
N ARG A 242 -0.95 -40.71 4.69
CA ARG A 242 -0.02 -40.26 3.63
C ARG A 242 0.95 -41.38 3.18
N PRO A 243 1.19 -41.61 1.87
CA PRO A 243 2.12 -42.64 1.43
C PRO A 243 3.58 -42.28 1.78
N LYS A 244 4.35 -43.25 2.27
CA LYS A 244 5.82 -43.16 2.41
C LYS A 244 6.46 -43.30 1.03
N GLY A 245 7.34 -42.35 0.68
CA GLY A 245 8.17 -42.43 -0.53
C GLY A 245 9.13 -43.61 -0.48
N SER A 246 9.35 -44.22 -1.65
CA SER A 246 10.19 -45.39 -1.89
C SER A 246 11.68 -45.07 -1.72
N THR A 247 12.36 -45.85 -0.88
CA THR A 247 13.81 -45.90 -0.77
C THR A 247 14.38 -46.76 -1.90
N THR A 248 15.30 -46.21 -2.70
CA THR A 248 16.28 -47.01 -3.47
C THR A 248 17.39 -47.47 -2.54
N VAL A 249 17.66 -48.77 -2.55
CA VAL A 249 18.68 -49.43 -1.73
C VAL A 249 20.05 -49.23 -2.38
N SER A 250 21.05 -48.82 -1.60
CA SER A 250 22.45 -49.12 -1.87
C SER A 250 23.12 -49.51 -0.55
N LEU A 251 23.71 -50.70 -0.54
CA LEU A 251 24.32 -51.36 0.61
C LEU A 251 25.66 -50.74 0.99
N LYS A 252 25.86 -50.46 2.28
CA LYS A 252 27.08 -50.76 3.08
C LYS A 252 26.82 -50.51 4.58
N THR A 253 27.07 -51.55 5.38
CA THR A 253 26.96 -51.70 6.84
C THR A 253 28.19 -51.15 7.61
N PRO A 254 28.25 -51.21 8.96
CA PRO A 254 27.30 -50.83 10.02
C PRO A 254 27.98 -49.79 10.99
N THR A 255 27.33 -49.22 12.02
CA THR A 255 27.48 -49.65 13.44
C THR A 255 26.65 -48.75 14.39
N SER A 256 26.04 -49.39 15.39
CA SER A 256 25.56 -48.94 16.73
C SER A 256 24.51 -47.82 16.88
N GLU A 257 23.25 -48.26 17.08
CA GLU A 257 22.38 -48.10 18.27
C GLU A 257 22.16 -46.75 19.01
N PRO A 258 20.99 -46.57 19.69
CA PRO A 258 20.09 -45.45 19.41
C PRO A 258 19.91 -44.49 20.61
N ARG A 259 19.45 -43.25 20.36
CA ARG A 259 18.86 -42.41 21.41
C ARG A 259 17.53 -41.75 21.02
N LYS A 260 16.59 -41.97 21.93
CA LYS A 260 15.20 -41.49 22.01
C LYS A 260 15.09 -39.96 22.19
N ARG A 261 13.82 -39.52 22.06
CA ARG A 261 13.15 -38.31 22.61
C ARG A 261 13.08 -37.17 21.58
N GLY A 262 11.96 -36.49 21.38
CA GLY A 262 10.84 -36.22 22.27
C GLY A 262 10.59 -34.72 22.21
N ARG A 263 9.39 -34.32 21.79
CA ARG A 263 8.92 -32.93 21.65
C ARG A 263 8.92 -32.22 23.02
N PRO A 264 9.37 -30.96 23.15
CA PRO A 264 9.02 -30.15 24.30
C PRO A 264 7.78 -29.29 24.00
N SER A 265 6.77 -29.43 24.84
CA SER A 265 5.69 -28.47 25.06
C SER A 265 6.22 -27.27 25.85
N GLY A 266 5.54 -26.13 25.70
CA GLY A 266 5.87 -24.89 26.39
C GLY A 266 5.63 -24.96 27.90
N SER A 267 6.57 -24.39 28.64
CA SER A 267 6.40 -23.74 29.96
C SER A 267 7.79 -23.42 30.53
N ALA A 268 8.51 -22.46 29.94
CA ALA A 268 9.78 -21.95 30.51
C ALA A 268 10.18 -20.63 29.85
N LYS A 269 9.39 -19.57 30.04
CA LYS A 269 9.81 -18.20 29.71
C LYS A 269 9.18 -17.14 30.61
N VAL A 270 8.99 -17.49 31.89
CA VAL A 270 8.56 -16.58 32.97
C VAL A 270 9.57 -16.58 34.13
N LYS A 271 10.82 -17.01 33.91
CA LYS A 271 11.88 -16.99 34.94
C LYS A 271 13.23 -16.49 34.44
N LYS A 272 13.24 -15.63 33.41
CA LYS A 272 14.48 -14.98 32.91
C LYS A 272 14.30 -13.49 32.61
N MET A 273 13.48 -12.82 33.42
CA MET A 273 13.34 -11.36 33.43
C MET A 273 13.55 -10.75 34.82
N GLU A 274 13.87 -11.56 35.84
CA GLU A 274 14.02 -11.10 37.23
C GLU A 274 15.47 -11.16 37.74
N GLU A 275 16.44 -11.48 36.86
CA GLU A 275 17.87 -11.62 37.21
C GLU A 275 18.79 -10.84 36.24
N MET A 276 18.30 -9.70 35.73
CA MET A 276 19.12 -8.71 34.99
C MET A 276 18.80 -7.26 35.40
N ALA A 277 18.06 -7.06 36.49
CA ALA A 277 17.78 -5.75 37.08
C ALA A 277 18.73 -5.39 38.25
N GLU A 278 19.71 -6.23 38.56
CA GLU A 278 20.64 -6.04 39.68
C GLU A 278 22.09 -6.21 39.21
N LYS A 279 22.58 -5.25 38.40
CA LYS A 279 24.00 -4.94 38.14
C LYS A 279 24.14 -3.81 37.12
N ALA A 280 23.82 -2.58 37.53
CA ALA A 280 24.37 -1.33 36.98
C ALA A 280 23.87 -0.12 37.79
N GLU A 281 24.16 -0.12 39.08
CA GLU A 281 24.18 1.08 39.92
C GLU A 281 25.58 1.15 40.54
N VAL A 282 26.02 2.36 40.91
CA VAL A 282 27.36 2.78 41.36
C VAL A 282 28.30 3.28 40.24
N ASN A 283 28.15 4.57 39.91
CA ASN A 283 29.21 5.56 40.12
C ASN A 283 28.68 6.98 39.91
N ASP A 284 28.57 7.70 41.03
CA ASP A 284 28.46 9.17 41.13
C ASP A 284 29.85 9.68 41.57
N PRO A 285 30.28 10.89 41.17
CA PRO A 285 30.30 11.91 42.23
C PRO A 285 29.97 13.34 41.77
N GLU A 286 29.05 13.94 42.55
CA GLU A 286 29.24 15.16 43.34
C GLU A 286 29.20 16.53 42.63
N SER A 287 28.15 17.29 42.97
CA SER A 287 27.92 18.71 42.72
C SER A 287 28.63 19.58 43.77
N PRO A 288 28.82 20.90 43.53
CA PRO A 288 28.17 21.80 44.49
C PRO A 288 27.49 23.05 43.89
N SER A 289 26.23 23.17 44.31
CA SER A 289 25.40 24.33 44.65
C SER A 289 25.89 25.79 44.48
N ALA A 290 24.98 26.56 43.85
CA ALA A 290 24.68 27.99 43.84
C ALA A 290 25.29 28.94 44.91
N LYS A 291 25.68 30.15 44.44
CA LYS A 291 25.55 31.41 45.21
C LYS A 291 25.10 32.61 44.34
N ARG A 292 23.91 33.10 44.69
CA ARG A 292 23.41 34.49 44.74
C ARG A 292 24.07 35.59 43.91
N ALA A 293 23.22 36.28 43.15
CA ALA A 293 23.37 37.67 42.75
C ALA A 293 23.27 38.65 43.96
N LYS A 294 24.16 39.65 43.97
CA LYS A 294 23.92 41.00 44.52
C LYS A 294 25.02 41.96 44.01
N ILE A 295 24.53 43.12 43.56
CA ILE A 295 25.23 44.35 43.08
C ILE A 295 25.70 44.27 41.63
#